data_AF-A0A2G6KPU0-F1
#
_entry.id   AF-A0A2G6KPU0-F1
#
_cell.length_a   1.000
_cell.length_b   1.000
_cell.length_c   1.000
_cell.angle_alpha   90.00
_cell.angle_beta   90.00
_cell.angle_gamma   90.00
#
_symmetry.space_group_name_H-M   'P 1'
#
loop_
_entity.id
_entity.type
_entity.pdbx_description
1 polymer ?
#
loop_
_entity_poly.entity_id
_entity_poly.type
_entity_poly.pdbx_seq_one_letter_code
_entity_poly.pdbx_strand_id
1 'polypeptide(L)'
;MPYQPDSCAVFERFRDLPGAALLDSAHGANRAGRYDIITACPDTQAPHPARSTDLKQWLAQAKDYHREHWGQLHRQLSHLPFCGGFLGYLEYEAGNA
;
A
#
# COMPACT_ATOMS: atom_id res chain seq x y z
N MET A 1 3.44 -16.50 -11.67
CA MET A 1 3.71 -15.76 -12.92
C MET A 1 5.18 -15.95 -13.28
N PRO A 2 5.55 -15.95 -14.57
CA PRO A 2 6.97 -15.90 -14.95
C PRO A 2 7.59 -14.60 -14.45
N TYR A 3 8.90 -14.61 -14.16
CA TYR A 3 9.62 -13.42 -13.77
C TYR A 3 9.58 -12.37 -14.89
N GLN A 4 9.21 -11.14 -14.55
CA GLN A 4 9.22 -9.98 -15.44
C GLN A 4 10.01 -8.88 -14.72
N PRO A 5 11.19 -8.48 -15.22
CA PRO A 5 11.97 -7.41 -14.61
C PRO A 5 11.28 -6.05 -14.69
N ASP A 6 10.49 -5.80 -15.74
CA ASP A 6 9.73 -4.56 -15.89
C ASP A 6 8.39 -4.63 -15.16
N SER A 7 8.33 -4.00 -13.98
CA SER A 7 7.11 -3.92 -13.17
C SER A 7 6.03 -3.06 -13.81
N CYS A 8 6.37 -2.08 -14.66
CA CYS A 8 5.40 -1.29 -15.41
C CYS A 8 4.59 -2.16 -16.37
N ALA A 9 5.26 -3.06 -17.11
CA ALA A 9 4.60 -3.99 -18.02
C ALA A 9 3.66 -4.97 -17.30
N VAL A 10 3.91 -5.27 -16.02
CA VAL A 10 2.97 -6.02 -15.18
C VAL A 10 1.80 -5.13 -14.79
N PHE A 11 2.06 -3.92 -14.28
CA PHE A 11 1.05 -2.97 -13.82
C PHE A 11 0.07 -2.56 -14.92
N GLU A 12 0.52 -2.43 -16.17
CA GLU A 12 -0.32 -2.11 -17.32
C GLU A 12 -1.53 -3.04 -17.49
N ARG A 13 -1.43 -4.29 -17.00
CA ARG A 13 -2.51 -5.28 -17.06
C ARG A 13 -3.57 -5.08 -15.98
N PHE A 14 -3.24 -4.34 -14.93
CA PHE A 14 -4.06 -4.11 -13.74
C PHE A 14 -4.48 -2.65 -13.59
N ARG A 15 -3.92 -1.74 -14.40
CA ARG A 15 -4.07 -0.28 -14.26
C ARG A 15 -5.52 0.21 -14.26
N ASP A 16 -6.41 -0.54 -14.92
CA ASP A 16 -7.83 -0.18 -15.04
C ASP A 16 -8.67 -0.72 -13.87
N LEU A 17 -8.07 -1.49 -12.96
CA LEU A 17 -8.76 -1.97 -11.76
C LEU A 17 -8.94 -0.82 -10.75
N PRO A 18 -10.03 -0.84 -9.97
CA PRO A 18 -10.26 0.17 -8.93
C PRO A 18 -9.09 0.25 -7.95
N GLY A 19 -8.62 1.47 -7.67
CA GLY A 19 -7.53 1.71 -6.72
C GLY A 19 -6.20 1.08 -7.13
N ALA A 20 -5.98 0.81 -8.43
CA ALA A 20 -4.70 0.32 -8.92
C ALA A 20 -3.58 1.32 -8.60
N ALA A 21 -2.52 0.83 -7.96
CA ALA A 21 -1.36 1.61 -7.60
C ALA A 21 -0.07 0.81 -7.79
N LEU A 22 1.00 1.51 -8.16
CA LEU A 22 2.36 0.99 -8.30
C LEU A 22 3.30 1.89 -7.49
N LEU A 23 4.07 1.28 -6.60
CA LEU A 23 5.28 1.88 -6.01
C LEU A 23 6.48 1.26 -6.72
N ASP A 24 7.09 2.02 -7.62
CA ASP A 24 8.28 1.62 -8.36
C ASP A 24 9.55 2.07 -7.62
N SER A 25 10.47 1.14 -7.44
CA SER A 25 11.77 1.33 -6.81
C SER A 25 12.87 1.75 -7.80
N ALA A 26 12.51 1.95 -9.08
CA ALA A 26 13.39 2.39 -10.15
C ALA A 26 14.62 1.47 -10.31
N HIS A 27 14.39 0.16 -10.31
CA HIS A 27 15.41 -0.88 -10.51
C HIS A 27 16.54 -0.88 -9.46
N GLY A 28 16.26 -0.46 -8.22
CA GLY A 28 17.22 -0.60 -7.14
C GLY A 28 18.46 0.27 -7.29
N ALA A 29 18.32 1.48 -7.84
CA ALA A 29 19.38 2.51 -7.85
C ALA A 29 20.00 2.76 -6.46
N ASN A 30 19.29 2.40 -5.39
CA ASN A 30 19.78 2.32 -4.02
C ASN A 30 19.46 0.94 -3.41
N ARG A 31 20.26 0.47 -2.45
CA ARG A 31 20.07 -0.78 -1.70
C ARG A 31 18.69 -0.93 -1.03
N ALA A 32 17.99 0.19 -0.79
CA ALA A 32 16.64 0.20 -0.24
C ALA A 32 15.54 -0.09 -1.29
N GLY A 33 15.82 0.10 -2.59
CA GLY A 33 14.87 -0.09 -3.69
C GLY A 33 14.81 -1.53 -4.21
N ARG A 34 14.62 -2.50 -3.31
CA ARG A 34 14.66 -3.93 -3.70
C ARG A 34 13.33 -4.41 -4.29
N TYR A 35 12.23 -3.76 -3.97
CA TYR A 35 10.88 -4.26 -4.26
C TYR A 35 10.05 -3.18 -4.92
N ASP A 36 9.35 -3.57 -5.99
CA ASP A 36 8.21 -2.84 -6.51
C ASP A 36 6.94 -3.44 -5.91
N ILE A 37 5.97 -2.58 -5.59
CA ILE A 37 4.69 -3.00 -4.97
C ILE A 37 3.56 -2.63 -5.91
N ILE A 38 2.75 -3.62 -6.29
CA ILE A 38 1.53 -3.44 -7.09
C ILE A 38 0.34 -3.83 -6.22
N THR A 39 -0.66 -2.95 -6.15
CA THR A 39 -1.94 -3.21 -5.47
C THR A 39 -3.11 -2.80 -6.34
N ALA A 40 -4.25 -3.45 -6.18
CA ALA A 40 -5.52 -3.09 -6.81
C ALA A 40 -6.68 -3.69 -6.00
N CYS A 41 -7.91 -3.25 -6.29
CA CYS A 41 -9.14 -3.74 -5.67
C CYS A 41 -9.10 -3.64 -4.12
N PRO A 42 -9.08 -2.42 -3.56
CA PRO A 42 -9.02 -2.23 -2.11
C PRO A 42 -10.24 -2.84 -1.42
N ASP A 43 -10.04 -3.30 -0.19
CA ASP A 43 -11.13 -3.79 0.66
C ASP A 43 -12.07 -2.64 1.04
N THR A 44 -13.34 -2.77 0.64
CA THR A 44 -14.39 -1.77 0.91
C THR A 44 -14.82 -1.71 2.37
N GLN A 45 -14.44 -2.70 3.20
CA GLN A 45 -14.75 -2.72 4.63
C GLN A 45 -13.70 -1.99 5.47
N ALA A 46 -12.53 -1.71 4.90
CA ALA A 46 -11.47 -1.01 5.60
C ALA A 46 -11.86 0.44 5.93
N PRO A 47 -11.38 1.00 7.06
CA PRO A 47 -11.64 2.39 7.41
C PRO A 47 -11.06 3.35 6.38
N HIS A 48 -11.92 4.15 5.76
CA HIS A 48 -11.51 5.19 4.81
C HIS A 48 -11.56 6.58 5.46
N PRO A 49 -10.54 7.44 5.24
CA PRO A 49 -10.56 8.80 5.78
C PRO A 49 -11.60 9.63 5.01
N ALA A 50 -12.44 10.38 5.73
CA ALA A 50 -13.28 11.42 5.15
C ALA A 50 -12.46 12.72 5.02
N ARG A 51 -12.94 13.66 4.20
CA ARG A 51 -12.23 14.94 3.94
C ARG A 51 -11.88 15.76 5.19
N SER A 52 -12.63 15.59 6.28
CA SER A 52 -12.44 16.32 7.54
C SER A 52 -12.01 15.42 8.69
N THR A 53 -11.52 14.21 8.39
CA THR A 53 -11.10 13.29 9.44
C THR A 53 -9.78 13.77 10.05
N ASP A 54 -9.71 13.80 11.38
CA ASP A 54 -8.45 13.97 12.09
C ASP A 54 -7.49 12.83 11.67
N LEU A 55 -6.37 13.20 11.05
CA LEU A 55 -5.40 12.26 10.52
C LEU A 55 -4.85 11.33 11.61
N LYS A 56 -4.58 11.85 12.81
CA LYS A 56 -4.03 11.07 13.92
C LYS A 56 -5.06 10.03 14.39
N GLN A 57 -6.32 10.44 14.48
CA GLN A 57 -7.41 9.53 14.82
C GLN A 57 -7.58 8.43 13.76
N TRP A 58 -7.56 8.79 12.48
CA TRP A 58 -7.68 7.81 11.40
C TRP A 58 -6.49 6.85 11.37
N LEU A 59 -5.26 7.34 11.51
CA LEU A 59 -4.07 6.49 11.57
C LEU A 59 -4.13 5.49 12.74
N ALA A 60 -4.68 5.89 13.88
CA ALA A 60 -4.90 4.99 15.00
C ALA A 60 -5.89 3.87 14.64
N GLN A 61 -7.04 4.22 14.05
CA GLN A 61 -8.06 3.27 13.60
C GLN A 61 -7.52 2.31 12.52
N ALA A 62 -6.81 2.84 11.52
CA ALA A 62 -6.19 2.06 10.46
C ALA A 62 -5.16 1.07 11.02
N LYS A 63 -4.34 1.49 11.99
CA LYS A 63 -3.37 0.62 12.66
C LYS A 63 -4.05 -0.53 13.41
N ASP A 64 -5.16 -0.26 14.09
CA ASP A 64 -5.90 -1.29 14.82
C ASP A 64 -6.60 -2.26 13.87
N TYR A 65 -7.28 -1.76 12.82
CA TYR A 65 -7.85 -2.57 11.75
C TYR A 65 -6.78 -3.46 11.10
N HIS A 66 -5.60 -2.90 10.80
CA HIS A 66 -4.50 -3.67 10.21
C HIS A 66 -4.03 -4.81 11.11
N ARG A 67 -3.90 -4.56 12.42
CA ARG A 67 -3.48 -5.57 13.39
C ARG A 67 -4.48 -6.73 13.43
N GLU A 68 -5.77 -6.43 13.40
CA GLU A 68 -6.85 -7.41 13.45
C GLU A 68 -6.92 -8.27 12.18
N HIS A 69 -6.77 -7.66 11.00
CA HIS A 69 -7.00 -8.33 9.72
C HIS A 69 -5.73 -8.94 9.10
N TRP A 70 -4.57 -8.32 9.26
CA TRP A 70 -3.32 -8.75 8.62
C TRP A 70 -2.16 -9.01 9.60
N GLY A 71 -2.33 -8.79 10.89
CA GLY A 71 -1.26 -8.93 11.89
C GLY A 71 -0.65 -10.34 11.97
N GLN A 72 -1.42 -11.40 11.72
CA GLN A 72 -0.89 -12.76 11.65
C GLN A 72 -0.11 -12.99 10.34
N LEU A 73 -0.68 -12.61 9.20
CA LEU A 73 -0.06 -12.77 7.89
C LEU A 73 1.27 -12.02 7.80
N HIS A 74 1.31 -10.79 8.30
CA HIS A 74 2.52 -9.97 8.34
C HIS A 74 3.65 -10.64 9.13
N ARG A 75 3.34 -11.31 10.25
CA ARG A 75 4.34 -12.07 11.03
C ARG A 75 4.89 -13.27 10.26
N GLN A 76 4.05 -13.95 9.49
CA GLN A 76 4.47 -15.10 8.67
C GLN A 76 5.29 -14.67 7.45
N LEU A 77 4.99 -13.51 6.88
CA LEU A 77 5.63 -12.96 5.68
C LEU A 77 6.56 -11.78 6.00
N SER A 78 7.23 -11.82 7.15
CA SER A 78 8.07 -10.72 7.67
C SER A 78 9.27 -10.35 6.78
N HIS A 79 9.61 -11.18 5.80
CA HIS A 79 10.65 -10.92 4.81
C HIS A 79 10.18 -10.05 3.65
N LEU A 80 8.87 -9.87 3.46
CA LEU A 80 8.26 -9.00 2.46
C LEU A 80 7.98 -7.62 3.07
N PRO A 81 8.24 -6.52 2.35
CA PRO A 81 8.07 -5.17 2.89
C PRO A 81 6.61 -4.75 3.05
N PHE A 82 5.70 -5.40 2.30
CA PHE A 82 4.27 -5.10 2.29
C PHE A 82 3.47 -6.36 1.96
N CYS A 83 2.54 -6.73 2.85
CA CYS A 83 1.73 -7.96 2.76
C CYS A 83 0.28 -7.68 3.20
N GLY A 84 -0.33 -6.68 2.58
CA GLY A 84 -1.63 -6.16 2.99
C GLY A 84 -1.52 -4.98 3.96
N GLY A 85 -2.57 -4.17 4.01
CA GLY A 85 -2.63 -2.92 4.75
C GLY A 85 -3.10 -1.76 3.89
N PHE A 86 -2.75 -0.55 4.33
CA PHE A 86 -3.17 0.69 3.69
C PHE A 86 -2.06 1.21 2.76
N LEU A 87 -2.44 1.56 1.53
CA LEU A 87 -1.59 2.23 0.56
C LEU A 87 -2.36 3.41 -0.01
N GLY A 88 -1.71 4.56 -0.09
CA GLY A 88 -2.33 5.79 -0.57
C GLY A 88 -1.36 6.96 -0.49
N TYR A 89 -1.91 8.16 -0.54
CA TYR A 89 -1.15 9.40 -0.44
C TYR A 89 -1.66 10.25 0.73
N LEU A 90 -0.77 11.07 1.27
CA LEU A 90 -1.12 12.15 2.19
C LEU A 90 -0.98 13.45 1.43
N GLU A 91 -2.04 14.25 1.40
CA GLU A 91 -1.97 15.59 0.83
C GLU A 91 -1.03 16.46 1.64
N TYR A 92 -0.42 17.46 1.00
CA TYR A 92 0.53 18.35 1.65
C TYR A 92 -0.05 19.01 2.91
N GLU A 93 -1.31 19.43 2.85
CA GLU A 93 -2.03 20.06 3.96
C GLU A 93 -2.27 19.13 5.15
N ALA A 94 -2.14 17.81 4.99
CA ALA A 94 -2.29 16.86 6.07
C ALA A 94 -1.22 17.03 7.17
N GLY A 95 -0.08 17.66 6.84
CA GLY A 95 0.95 18.04 7.81
C GLY A 95 0.59 19.22 8.71
N ASN A 96 -0.47 19.96 8.38
CA ASN A 96 -0.93 21.12 9.14
C ASN A 96 -1.98 20.76 10.23
N ALA A 97 -2.25 19.46 10.44
CA ALA A 97 -3.26 18.92 11.37
C ALA A 97 -2.70 18.35 12.69
#